data_AF-A0A2M9R5V0-F1
#
_entry.id   AF-A0A2M9R5V0-F1
#
_cell.length_a   1.000
_cell.length_b   1.000
_cell.length_c   1.000
_cell.angle_alpha   90.00
_cell.angle_beta   90.00
_cell.angle_gamma   90.00
#
_symmetry.space_group_name_H-M   'P 1'
#
loop_
_entity.id
_entity.type
_entity.pdbx_description
1 polymer ?
#
loop_
_entity_poly.entity_id
_entity_poly.type
_entity_poly.pdbx_seq_one_letter_code
_entity_poly.pdbx_strand_id
1 'polypeptide(L)'
;MFFVINKIEQGVHRNEKLQNPKNPGNPMILGVYRQLTRTALFSVHSKKAYGEFWDEVTQKKIARRFWTPEMKAFANQKVAEAAKPPFIFKLTIVGWIFVLLMMTAMGLIVYQEMKPPIPKPAEYVAMEQAPVEGDIYFGKYEIYKEKGTPIGAEIRFGWFKVLKVDGDVYHIAKSTEMNRGHKPKEQLNSVDFETESMPLVKLKEQTGYNIRFVSDDDLTEIYITDKK
;
A
#
# COMPACT_ATOMS: atom_id res chain seq x y z
N MET A 1 19.03 -10.31 -20.35
CA MET A 1 17.99 -11.09 -21.06
C MET A 1 16.96 -11.53 -20.03
N PHE A 2 15.70 -11.08 -20.14
CA PHE A 2 14.68 -11.26 -19.09
C PHE A 2 14.08 -12.67 -19.05
N PHE A 3 14.03 -13.35 -20.19
CA PHE A 3 13.44 -14.68 -20.33
C PHE A 3 14.07 -15.43 -21.52
N VAL A 4 14.47 -16.69 -21.31
CA VAL A 4 15.08 -17.57 -22.31
C VAL A 4 14.54 -18.97 -22.16
N ILE A 5 14.18 -19.62 -23.26
CA ILE A 5 13.89 -21.05 -23.28
C ILE A 5 14.94 -21.73 -24.14
N ASN A 6 15.74 -22.59 -23.52
CA ASN A 6 16.73 -23.41 -24.19
C ASN A 6 16.27 -24.86 -24.26
N LYS A 7 16.59 -25.53 -25.37
CA LYS A 7 16.53 -26.98 -25.48
C LYS A 7 17.92 -27.53 -25.17
N ILE A 8 18.01 -28.37 -24.15
CA ILE A 8 19.25 -29.04 -23.77
C ILE A 8 19.17 -30.48 -24.26
N GLU A 9 20.15 -30.88 -25.07
CA GLU A 9 20.32 -32.27 -25.46
C GLU A 9 20.74 -33.10 -24.24
N GLN A 10 20.07 -34.23 -24.03
CA GLN A 10 20.38 -35.20 -22.98
C GLN A 10 21.07 -36.43 -23.57
N GLY A 11 20.87 -36.70 -24.86
CA GLY A 11 21.52 -37.78 -25.59
C GLY A 11 20.96 -37.94 -27.00
N VAL A 12 21.73 -38.63 -27.84
CA VAL A 12 21.34 -39.01 -29.20
C VAL A 12 21.43 -40.52 -29.31
N HIS A 13 20.38 -41.14 -29.85
CA HIS A 13 20.29 -42.59 -29.99
C HIS A 13 19.97 -42.97 -31.43
N ARG A 14 20.68 -43.98 -31.93
CA ARG A 14 20.42 -44.61 -33.23
C ARG A 14 19.77 -45.97 -33.00
N ASN A 15 18.87 -46.34 -33.91
CA ASN A 15 18.32 -47.69 -33.95
C ASN A 15 18.19 -48.11 -35.41
N GLU A 16 19.08 -49.01 -35.84
CA GLU A 16 19.17 -49.48 -37.22
C GLU A 16 17.94 -50.26 -37.69
N LYS A 17 17.13 -50.77 -36.74
CA LYS A 17 15.88 -51.47 -37.05
C LYS A 17 14.74 -50.51 -37.37
N LEU A 18 14.82 -49.25 -36.95
CA LEU A 18 13.80 -48.24 -37.22
C LEU A 18 14.12 -47.49 -38.50
N GLN A 19 13.18 -47.51 -39.45
CA GLN A 19 13.30 -46.78 -40.70
C GLN A 19 12.55 -45.45 -40.65
N ASN A 20 13.06 -44.46 -41.40
CA ASN A 20 12.38 -43.17 -41.56
C ASN A 20 11.11 -43.35 -42.40
N PRO A 21 9.92 -43.08 -41.83
CA PRO A 21 8.65 -43.31 -42.52
C PRO A 21 8.37 -42.29 -43.64
N LYS A 22 9.11 -41.17 -43.68
CA LYS A 22 8.94 -40.13 -44.70
C LYS A 22 9.88 -40.32 -45.89
N ASN A 23 11.10 -40.76 -45.62
CA ASN A 23 12.15 -40.98 -46.62
C ASN A 23 12.77 -42.37 -46.37
N PRO A 24 12.20 -43.45 -46.92
CA PRO A 24 12.74 -44.79 -46.77
C PRO A 24 14.21 -44.84 -47.23
N GLY A 25 15.09 -45.38 -46.39
CA GLY A 25 16.54 -45.45 -46.65
C GLY A 25 17.37 -44.33 -46.03
N ASN A 26 16.77 -43.21 -45.61
CA ASN A 26 17.51 -42.19 -44.87
C ASN A 26 17.74 -42.62 -43.41
N PRO A 27 18.97 -42.50 -42.89
CA PRO A 27 19.22 -42.72 -41.47
C PRO A 27 18.48 -41.69 -40.61
N MET A 28 17.99 -42.17 -39.47
CA MET A 28 17.21 -41.40 -38.52
C MET A 28 17.81 -41.53 -37.12
N ILE A 29 17.82 -40.42 -36.39
CA ILE A 29 18.31 -40.36 -35.01
C ILE A 29 17.20 -39.90 -34.07
N LEU A 30 17.19 -40.44 -32.86
CA LEU A 30 16.37 -39.95 -31.76
C LEU A 30 17.22 -39.01 -30.89
N GLY A 31 16.92 -37.72 -30.91
CA GLY A 31 17.42 -36.78 -29.92
C GLY A 31 16.50 -36.76 -28.70
N VAL A 32 17.07 -36.93 -27.51
CA VAL A 32 16.34 -36.75 -26.24
C VAL A 32 16.70 -35.37 -25.68
N TYR A 33 15.69 -34.55 -25.44
CA TYR A 33 15.87 -33.15 -25.02
C TYR A 33 15.15 -32.86 -23.71
N ARG A 34 15.62 -31.81 -23.02
CA ARG A 34 14.96 -31.23 -21.85
C ARG A 34 14.89 -29.71 -22.02
N GLN A 35 13.78 -29.11 -21.62
CA GLN A 35 13.66 -27.65 -21.63
C GLN A 35 14.31 -27.05 -20.40
N LEU A 36 15.04 -25.96 -20.60
CA LEU A 36 15.54 -25.08 -19.55
C LEU A 36 15.02 -23.67 -19.77
N THR A 37 14.16 -23.23 -18.86
CA THR A 37 13.69 -21.85 -18.81
C THR A 37 14.60 -21.06 -17.87
N ARG A 38 15.16 -19.97 -18.34
CA ARG A 38 15.95 -19.03 -17.52
C ARG A 38 15.28 -17.68 -17.52
N THR A 39 15.06 -17.14 -16.33
CA THR A 39 14.68 -15.74 -16.11
C THR A 39 15.82 -15.01 -15.40
N ALA A 40 15.67 -13.70 -15.21
CA ALA A 40 16.60 -12.95 -14.37
C ALA A 40 16.65 -13.47 -12.91
N LEU A 41 15.52 -13.97 -12.40
CA LEU A 41 15.37 -14.35 -10.98
C LEU A 41 15.58 -15.84 -10.72
N PHE A 42 15.30 -16.71 -11.68
CA PHE A 42 15.36 -18.15 -11.47
C PHE A 42 15.63 -18.93 -12.76
N SER A 43 16.01 -20.19 -12.59
CA SER A 43 16.15 -21.18 -13.66
C SER A 43 15.30 -22.41 -13.35
N VAL A 44 14.61 -22.93 -14.35
CA VAL A 44 13.73 -24.10 -14.24
C VAL A 44 14.04 -25.12 -15.31
N HIS A 45 14.34 -26.35 -14.91
CA HIS A 45 14.38 -27.49 -15.83
C HIS A 45 13.02 -28.17 -15.89
N SER A 46 12.60 -28.59 -17.10
CA SER A 46 11.41 -29.43 -17.23
C SER A 46 11.63 -30.77 -16.52
N LYS A 47 10.64 -31.20 -15.73
CA LYS A 47 10.70 -32.48 -14.98
C LYS A 47 10.88 -33.67 -15.92
N LYS A 48 10.20 -33.65 -17.06
CA LYS A 48 10.24 -34.71 -18.07
C LYS A 48 11.15 -34.30 -19.22
N ALA A 49 11.97 -35.25 -19.69
CA ALA A 49 12.62 -35.16 -20.99
C ALA A 49 11.60 -35.56 -22.09
N TYR A 50 11.94 -35.30 -23.35
CA TYR A 50 11.12 -35.70 -24.49
C TYR A 50 12.00 -36.05 -25.69
N GLY A 51 11.53 -36.99 -26.50
CA GLY A 51 12.20 -37.39 -27.74
C GLY A 51 11.74 -36.56 -28.94
N GLU A 52 12.66 -36.31 -29.87
CA GLU A 52 12.39 -35.85 -31.23
C GLU A 52 13.21 -36.71 -32.21
N PHE A 53 12.55 -37.28 -33.22
CA PHE A 53 13.25 -37.96 -34.30
C PHE A 53 13.65 -36.95 -35.37
N TRP A 54 14.87 -37.10 -35.89
CA TRP A 54 15.45 -36.27 -36.93
C TRP A 54 15.94 -37.14 -38.07
N ASP A 55 15.66 -36.71 -39.30
CA ASP A 55 16.29 -37.25 -40.51
C ASP A 55 17.72 -36.70 -40.57
N GLU A 56 18.72 -37.59 -40.55
CA GLU A 56 20.13 -37.20 -40.43
C GLU A 56 20.66 -36.54 -41.71
N VAL A 57 20.09 -36.87 -42.87
CA VAL A 57 20.51 -36.30 -44.17
C VAL A 57 19.91 -34.92 -44.36
N THR A 58 18.61 -34.78 -44.11
CA THR A 58 17.89 -33.52 -44.35
C THR A 58 17.90 -32.59 -43.14
N GLN A 59 18.36 -33.06 -41.98
CA GLN A 59 18.34 -32.35 -40.69
C GLN A 59 16.94 -31.81 -40.34
N LYS A 60 15.90 -32.52 -40.79
CA LYS A 60 14.51 -32.16 -40.55
C LYS A 60 13.89 -33.05 -39.48
N LYS A 61 13.21 -32.42 -38.53
CA LYS A 61 12.43 -33.11 -37.51
C LYS A 61 11.27 -33.89 -38.15
N ILE A 62 11.13 -35.14 -37.76
CA ILE A 62 10.04 -36.03 -38.17
C ILE A 62 8.86 -35.80 -37.21
N ALA A 63 7.74 -35.31 -37.76
CA ALA A 63 6.56 -34.97 -36.96
C ALA A 63 5.96 -36.21 -36.28
N ARG A 64 5.49 -36.04 -35.03
CA ARG A 64 4.95 -37.14 -34.19
C ARG A 64 3.82 -37.95 -34.82
N ARG A 65 3.05 -37.34 -35.71
CA ARG A 65 1.97 -38.02 -36.45
C ARG A 65 2.47 -39.13 -37.38
N PHE A 66 3.71 -39.03 -37.84
CA PHE A 66 4.34 -40.05 -38.69
C PHE A 66 5.06 -41.13 -37.89
N TRP A 67 5.08 -41.04 -36.57
CA TRP A 67 5.79 -42.02 -35.76
C TRP A 67 5.03 -43.34 -35.71
N THR A 68 5.72 -44.41 -36.08
CA THR A 68 5.20 -45.77 -35.93
C THR A 68 5.06 -46.14 -34.44
N PRO A 69 4.27 -47.17 -34.10
CA PRO A 69 4.18 -47.66 -32.72
C PRO A 69 5.55 -48.02 -32.13
N GLU A 70 6.44 -48.63 -32.93
CA GLU A 70 7.79 -48.98 -32.52
C GLU A 70 8.66 -47.75 -32.23
N MET A 71 8.56 -46.71 -33.06
CA MET A 71 9.24 -45.43 -32.81
C MET A 71 8.79 -44.80 -31.49
N LYS A 72 7.48 -44.84 -31.20
CA LYS A 72 6.92 -44.31 -29.95
C LYS A 72 7.41 -45.12 -28.74
N ALA A 73 7.42 -46.45 -28.83
CA ALA A 73 7.93 -47.32 -27.78
C ALA A 73 9.42 -47.05 -27.50
N PHE A 74 10.24 -46.98 -28.55
CA PHE A 74 11.66 -46.68 -28.44
C PHE A 74 11.91 -45.29 -27.83
N ALA A 75 11.17 -44.27 -28.27
CA ALA A 75 11.27 -42.92 -27.72
C ALA A 75 10.88 -42.89 -26.24
N ASN A 76 9.80 -43.58 -25.84
CA ASN A 76 9.36 -43.64 -24.45
C ASN A 76 10.40 -44.33 -23.55
N GLN A 77 10.98 -45.42 -24.03
CA GLN A 77 12.06 -46.13 -23.33
C GLN A 77 13.26 -45.21 -23.10
N LYS A 78 13.79 -44.57 -24.16
CA LYS A 78 14.97 -43.71 -24.04
C LYS A 78 14.70 -42.42 -23.25
N VAL A 79 13.49 -41.88 -23.31
CA VAL A 79 13.09 -40.75 -22.46
C VAL A 79 13.02 -41.15 -20.98
N ALA A 80 12.59 -42.38 -20.66
CA ALA A 80 12.57 -42.88 -19.30
C ALA A 80 13.97 -43.17 -18.74
N GLU A 81 14.91 -43.59 -19.61
CA GLU A 81 16.32 -43.81 -19.27
C GLU A 81 17.11 -42.49 -19.10
N ALA A 82 16.58 -41.36 -19.58
CA ALA A 82 17.28 -40.08 -19.51
C ALA A 82 17.55 -39.63 -18.06
N ALA A 83 18.77 -39.15 -17.80
CA ALA A 83 19.18 -38.69 -16.48
C ALA A 83 18.21 -37.64 -15.91
N LYS A 84 17.90 -37.73 -14.62
CA LYS A 84 17.08 -36.73 -13.91
C LYS A 84 17.77 -35.36 -13.93
N PRO A 85 17.03 -34.24 -13.95
CA PRO A 85 17.66 -32.94 -13.94
C PRO A 85 18.39 -32.72 -12.60
N PRO A 86 19.51 -32.00 -12.59
CA PRO A 86 20.26 -31.74 -11.36
C PRO A 86 19.45 -30.93 -10.34
N PHE A 87 18.53 -30.07 -10.83
CA PHE A 87 17.54 -29.37 -10.05
C PHE A 87 16.31 -29.08 -10.91
N ILE A 88 15.14 -28.95 -10.30
CA ILE A 88 13.92 -28.53 -11.01
C ILE A 88 13.83 -27.01 -11.01
N PHE A 89 14.12 -26.37 -9.88
CA PHE A 89 14.07 -24.92 -9.72
C PHE A 89 15.31 -24.46 -8.95
N LYS A 90 15.91 -23.34 -9.40
CA LYS A 90 17.04 -22.70 -8.73
C LYS A 90 16.92 -21.19 -8.85
N LEU A 91 16.93 -20.49 -7.72
CA LEU A 91 17.04 -19.03 -7.69
C LEU A 91 18.44 -18.60 -8.16
N THR A 92 18.48 -17.51 -8.92
CA THR A 92 19.73 -16.82 -9.22
C THR A 92 20.15 -15.94 -8.04
N ILE A 93 21.38 -15.43 -8.06
CA ILE A 93 21.84 -14.45 -7.06
C ILE A 93 20.92 -13.22 -7.04
N VAL A 94 20.50 -12.74 -8.22
CA VAL A 94 19.54 -11.63 -8.36
C VAL A 94 18.19 -12.00 -7.74
N GLY A 95 17.72 -13.24 -7.94
CA GLY A 95 16.52 -13.76 -7.30
C GLY A 95 16.59 -13.71 -5.77
N TRP A 96 17.73 -14.09 -5.19
CA TRP A 96 17.93 -14.02 -3.73
C TRP A 96 17.93 -12.58 -3.20
N ILE A 97 18.58 -11.65 -3.90
CA ILE A 97 18.55 -10.22 -3.56
C ILE A 97 17.11 -9.70 -3.58
N PHE A 98 16.35 -10.07 -4.61
CA PHE A 98 14.93 -9.70 -4.72
C PHE A 98 14.09 -10.25 -3.55
N VAL A 99 14.30 -11.51 -3.15
CA VAL A 99 13.62 -12.11 -1.98
C VAL A 99 13.96 -11.35 -0.70
N LEU A 100 15.23 -10.98 -0.49
CA LEU A 100 15.65 -10.22 0.68
C LEU A 100 14.99 -8.83 0.72
N LEU A 101 14.95 -8.12 -0.41
CA LEU A 101 14.27 -6.82 -0.52
C LEU A 101 12.78 -6.93 -0.21
N MET A 102 12.11 -7.98 -0.71
CA MET A 102 10.70 -8.24 -0.40
C MET A 102 10.48 -8.46 1.10
N MET A 103 11.34 -9.25 1.75
CA MET A 103 11.25 -9.48 3.20
C MET A 103 11.46 -8.18 3.99
N THR A 104 12.44 -7.35 3.60
CA THR A 104 12.69 -6.06 4.25
C THR A 104 11.50 -5.12 4.09
N ALA A 105 10.93 -5.02 2.88
CA ALA A 105 9.78 -4.17 2.63
C ALA A 105 8.57 -4.60 3.46
N MET A 106 8.27 -5.90 3.51
CA MET A 106 7.18 -6.42 4.35
C MET A 106 7.44 -6.18 5.84
N GLY A 107 8.68 -6.36 6.29
CA GLY A 107 9.07 -6.07 7.68
C GLY A 107 8.89 -4.59 8.05
N LEU A 108 9.21 -3.67 7.12
CA LEU A 108 8.99 -2.24 7.33
C LEU A 108 7.51 -1.87 7.44
N ILE A 109 6.65 -2.47 6.61
CA ILE A 109 5.19 -2.25 6.68
C ILE A 109 4.67 -2.67 8.05
N VAL A 110 4.98 -3.90 8.47
CA VAL A 110 4.56 -4.42 9.79
C VAL A 110 5.11 -3.54 10.92
N TYR A 111 6.37 -3.11 10.82
CA TYR A 111 6.99 -2.23 11.81
C TYR A 111 6.29 -0.87 11.91
N GLN A 112 5.84 -0.29 10.79
CA GLN A 112 5.11 0.97 10.80
C GLN A 112 3.71 0.82 11.41
N GLU A 113 3.02 -0.27 11.14
CA GLU A 113 1.68 -0.54 11.71
C GLU A 113 1.72 -0.88 13.20
N MET A 114 2.74 -1.61 13.64
CA MET A 114 2.86 -2.06 15.03
C MET A 114 3.53 -1.04 15.96
N LYS A 115 4.06 0.06 15.42
CA LYS A 115 4.64 1.11 16.25
C LYS A 115 3.58 1.73 17.15
N PRO A 116 3.84 1.88 18.46
CA PRO A 116 2.92 2.62 19.32
C PRO A 116 2.78 4.05 18.80
N PRO A 117 1.58 4.66 18.90
CA PRO A 117 1.39 6.04 18.55
C PRO A 117 2.34 6.91 19.38
N ILE A 118 2.92 7.92 18.73
CA ILE A 118 3.76 8.90 19.40
C ILE A 118 2.91 9.53 20.53
N PRO A 119 3.41 9.61 21.77
CA PRO A 119 2.66 10.20 22.86
C PRO A 119 2.24 11.62 22.48
N LYS A 120 0.93 11.87 22.52
CA LYS A 120 0.36 13.20 22.28
C LYS A 120 0.94 14.17 23.33
N PRO A 121 1.30 15.41 22.95
CA PRO A 121 1.77 16.40 23.92
C PRO A 121 0.68 16.69 24.95
N ALA A 122 1.08 17.03 26.19
CA ALA A 122 0.16 17.25 27.30
C ALA A 122 -0.89 18.34 26.99
N GLU A 123 -0.50 19.39 26.24
CA GLU A 123 -1.39 20.45 25.78
C GLU A 123 -2.51 19.92 24.87
N TYR A 124 -2.20 18.98 23.98
CA TYR A 124 -3.20 18.35 23.11
C TYR A 124 -4.19 17.50 23.92
N VAL A 125 -3.72 16.77 24.94
CA VAL A 125 -4.58 15.98 25.83
C VAL A 125 -5.45 16.89 26.70
N ALA A 126 -4.93 18.02 27.17
CA ALA A 126 -5.72 19.00 27.93
C ALA A 126 -6.86 19.59 27.09
N MET A 127 -6.65 19.79 25.78
CA MET A 127 -7.68 20.26 24.85
C MET A 127 -8.71 19.19 24.47
N GLU A 128 -8.46 17.90 24.75
CA GLU A 128 -9.48 16.83 24.62
C GLU A 128 -10.45 16.77 25.81
N GLN A 129 -10.14 17.46 26.93
CA GLN A 129 -11.02 17.51 28.10
C GLN A 129 -12.11 18.57 27.92
N ALA A 130 -13.36 18.21 28.24
CA ALA A 130 -14.50 19.12 28.14
C ALA A 130 -14.21 20.45 28.87
N PRO A 131 -14.48 21.61 28.26
CA PRO A 131 -14.24 22.91 28.88
C PRO A 131 -14.99 23.06 30.20
N VAL A 132 -14.30 23.55 31.24
CA VAL A 132 -14.89 23.77 32.57
C VAL A 132 -14.99 25.24 32.90
N GLU A 133 -15.82 25.57 33.89
CA GLU A 133 -15.96 26.93 34.39
C GLU A 133 -14.60 27.52 34.82
N GLY A 134 -14.32 28.73 34.35
CA GLY A 134 -13.07 29.44 34.59
C GLY A 134 -11.99 29.21 33.54
N ASP A 135 -12.15 28.23 32.64
CA ASP A 135 -11.18 27.99 31.57
C ASP A 135 -11.11 29.17 30.60
N ILE A 136 -9.90 29.50 30.17
CA ILE A 136 -9.62 30.58 29.23
C ILE A 136 -8.98 30.00 27.98
N TYR A 137 -9.51 30.38 26.83
CA TYR A 137 -9.14 29.85 25.53
C TYR A 137 -8.86 30.96 24.54
N PHE A 138 -7.90 30.74 23.65
CA PHE A 138 -7.66 31.62 22.51
C PHE A 138 -8.36 31.09 21.26
N GLY A 139 -8.87 32.00 20.43
CA GLY A 139 -9.49 31.61 19.18
C GLY A 139 -10.15 32.76 18.42
N LYS A 140 -11.25 32.44 17.74
CA LYS A 140 -12.09 33.40 17.02
C LYS A 140 -13.57 33.10 17.19
N TYR A 141 -14.40 34.11 16.97
CA TYR A 141 -15.83 33.90 16.75
C TYR A 141 -16.23 34.40 15.36
N GLU A 142 -17.32 33.83 14.84
CA GLU A 142 -17.99 34.24 13.61
C GLU A 142 -19.47 34.42 13.91
N ILE A 143 -20.01 35.63 13.68
CA ILE A 143 -21.45 35.90 13.73
C ILE A 143 -21.95 36.09 12.30
N TYR A 144 -22.78 35.17 11.84
CA TYR A 144 -23.36 35.16 10.50
C TYR A 144 -24.66 35.98 10.45
N LYS A 145 -24.89 36.68 9.33
CA LYS A 145 -26.17 37.35 9.05
C LYS A 145 -27.25 36.37 8.58
N GLU A 146 -26.81 35.34 7.85
CA GLU A 146 -27.65 34.27 7.34
C GLU A 146 -26.92 32.93 7.54
N LYS A 147 -27.67 31.89 7.92
CA LYS A 147 -27.14 30.57 8.25
C LYS A 147 -26.24 30.03 7.14
N GLY A 148 -24.99 29.70 7.48
CA GLY A 148 -24.01 29.11 6.57
C GLY A 148 -23.39 30.06 5.53
N THR A 149 -23.69 31.36 5.57
CA THR A 149 -23.16 32.34 4.61
C THR A 149 -22.07 33.20 5.25
N PRO A 150 -20.78 33.01 4.90
CA PRO A 150 -19.68 33.79 5.48
C PRO A 150 -19.62 35.23 4.95
N ILE A 151 -20.36 35.54 3.89
CA ILE A 151 -20.38 36.86 3.27
C ILE A 151 -21.05 37.86 4.23
N GLY A 152 -20.26 38.79 4.75
CA GLY A 152 -20.73 39.82 5.68
C GLY A 152 -20.81 39.37 7.15
N ALA A 153 -20.22 38.22 7.49
CA ALA A 153 -20.08 37.77 8.86
C ALA A 153 -19.12 38.66 9.66
N GLU A 154 -19.42 38.89 10.94
CA GLU A 154 -18.47 39.52 11.84
C GLU A 154 -17.50 38.47 12.38
N ILE A 155 -16.22 38.63 12.01
CA ILE A 155 -15.14 37.78 12.48
C ILE A 155 -14.22 38.60 13.39
N ARG A 156 -13.93 38.04 14.57
CA ARG A 156 -13.00 38.63 15.54
C ARG A 156 -12.17 37.56 16.22
N PHE A 157 -10.94 37.91 16.56
CA PHE A 157 -9.96 37.07 17.24
C PHE A 157 -9.69 37.60 18.64
N GLY A 158 -9.54 36.71 19.62
CA GLY A 158 -9.27 37.10 21.01
C GLY A 158 -9.39 35.93 21.97
N TRP A 159 -9.52 36.27 23.25
CA TRP A 159 -9.62 35.31 24.33
C TRP A 159 -11.07 35.11 24.73
N PHE A 160 -11.41 33.89 25.12
CA PHE A 160 -12.74 33.46 25.54
C PHE A 160 -12.65 32.82 26.91
N LYS A 161 -13.54 33.19 27.82
CA LYS A 161 -13.63 32.61 29.15
C LYS A 161 -14.94 31.86 29.30
N VAL A 162 -14.87 30.62 29.77
CA VAL A 162 -16.05 29.85 30.16
C VAL A 162 -16.55 30.40 31.50
N LEU A 163 -17.69 31.07 31.48
CA LEU A 163 -18.30 31.65 32.67
C LEU A 163 -19.08 30.62 33.47
N LYS A 164 -19.76 29.70 32.78
CA LYS A 164 -20.61 28.67 33.39
C LYS A 164 -20.91 27.57 32.38
N VAL A 165 -21.11 26.34 32.86
CA VAL A 165 -21.53 25.19 32.05
C VAL A 165 -22.83 24.63 32.64
N ASP A 166 -23.92 24.73 31.89
CA ASP A 166 -25.25 24.21 32.25
C ASP A 166 -25.57 22.99 31.36
N GLY A 167 -25.07 21.82 31.75
CA GLY A 167 -25.16 20.60 30.94
C GLY A 167 -24.37 20.74 29.65
N ASP A 168 -25.05 20.70 28.49
CA ASP A 168 -24.43 20.86 27.17
C ASP A 168 -24.35 22.33 26.70
N VAL A 169 -24.85 23.27 27.51
CA VAL A 169 -24.91 24.70 27.19
C VAL A 169 -23.80 25.46 27.91
N TYR A 170 -23.02 26.22 27.15
CA TYR A 170 -21.87 26.97 27.63
C TYR A 170 -22.16 28.47 27.58
N HIS A 171 -21.88 29.12 28.71
CA HIS A 171 -21.87 30.58 28.83
C HIS A 171 -20.43 31.04 28.62
N ILE A 172 -20.16 31.73 27.52
CA ILE A 172 -18.81 32.13 27.12
C ILE A 172 -18.74 33.64 27.00
N ALA A 173 -17.81 34.26 27.73
CA ALA A 173 -17.47 35.67 27.57
C ALA A 173 -16.28 35.83 26.64
N LYS A 174 -16.28 36.88 25.82
CA LYS A 174 -15.12 37.29 25.01
C LYS A 174 -14.29 38.34 25.75
N SER A 175 -13.02 38.48 25.38
CA SER A 175 -12.16 39.55 25.89
C SER A 175 -12.71 40.90 25.47
N THR A 176 -12.53 41.91 26.32
CA THR A 176 -12.98 43.29 26.05
C THR A 176 -12.31 43.88 24.81
N GLU A 177 -11.06 43.49 24.55
CA GLU A 177 -10.33 43.84 23.34
C GLU A 177 -10.31 42.65 22.37
N MET A 178 -11.01 42.81 21.23
CA MET A 178 -11.06 41.83 20.16
C MET A 178 -10.46 42.40 18.88
N ASN A 179 -9.64 41.62 18.18
CA ASN A 179 -8.99 42.07 16.96
C ASN A 179 -9.75 41.63 15.69
N ARG A 180 -9.74 42.48 14.66
CA ARG A 180 -10.40 42.18 13.36
C ARG A 180 -9.60 41.21 12.49
N GLY A 181 -8.30 41.12 12.70
CA GLY A 181 -7.41 40.19 12.00
C GLY A 181 -6.76 39.21 12.96
N HIS A 182 -6.14 38.16 12.43
CA HIS A 182 -5.36 37.25 13.24
C HIS A 182 -4.13 37.97 13.82
N LYS A 183 -3.93 37.84 15.14
CA LYS A 183 -2.72 38.27 15.86
C LYS A 183 -2.25 37.14 16.78
N PRO A 184 -0.93 37.03 17.05
CA PRO A 184 -0.43 36.10 18.05
C PRO A 184 -1.11 36.34 19.41
N LYS A 185 -1.40 35.25 20.14
CA LYS A 185 -2.14 35.28 21.42
C LYS A 185 -1.44 36.12 22.49
N GLU A 186 -0.12 36.23 22.41
CA GLU A 186 0.75 37.03 23.30
C GLU A 186 0.54 38.54 23.14
N GLN A 187 -0.04 38.98 22.02
CA GLN A 187 -0.27 40.40 21.71
C GLN A 187 -1.69 40.88 22.05
N LEU A 188 -2.53 40.02 22.65
CA LEU A 188 -3.94 40.29 22.91
C LEU A 188 -4.23 40.22 24.41
N ASN A 189 -5.12 41.10 24.88
CA ASN A 189 -5.55 41.13 26.27
C ASN A 189 -6.27 39.83 26.64
N SER A 190 -5.79 39.17 27.68
CA SER A 190 -6.26 37.87 28.17
C SER A 190 -6.72 37.92 29.63
N VAL A 191 -6.91 39.12 30.17
CA VAL A 191 -7.22 39.37 31.58
C VAL A 191 -8.61 39.97 31.72
N ASP A 192 -8.99 40.88 30.83
CA ASP A 192 -10.27 41.58 30.89
C ASP A 192 -11.31 40.96 29.95
N PHE A 193 -12.39 40.46 30.52
CA PHE A 193 -13.50 39.82 29.80
C PHE A 193 -14.78 40.63 29.97
N GLU A 194 -15.66 40.57 28.97
CA GLU A 194 -17.00 41.14 29.08
C GLU A 194 -17.81 40.44 30.18
N THR A 195 -18.61 41.21 30.91
CA THR A 195 -19.48 40.68 31.98
C THR A 195 -20.66 39.91 31.42
N GLU A 196 -21.08 40.23 30.19
CA GLU A 196 -22.19 39.58 29.50
C GLU A 196 -21.68 38.38 28.71
N SER A 197 -22.43 37.27 28.77
CA SER A 197 -22.15 36.11 27.93
C SER A 197 -22.52 36.42 26.48
N MET A 198 -21.73 35.88 25.55
CA MET A 198 -22.16 35.69 24.16
C MET A 198 -23.44 34.83 24.10
N PRO A 199 -24.15 34.80 22.95
CA PRO A 199 -25.27 33.88 22.76
C PRO A 199 -24.93 32.48 23.22
N LEU A 200 -25.88 31.80 23.86
CA LEU A 200 -25.68 30.47 24.41
C LEU A 200 -25.24 29.51 23.31
N VAL A 201 -24.14 28.79 23.55
CA VAL A 201 -23.55 27.88 22.58
C VAL A 201 -23.43 26.47 23.13
N LYS A 202 -23.46 25.49 22.22
CA LYS A 202 -23.26 24.07 22.50
C LYS A 202 -21.97 23.59 21.88
N LEU A 203 -21.30 22.66 22.55
CA LEU A 203 -20.10 22.02 22.02
C LEU A 203 -20.49 21.10 20.84
N LYS A 204 -19.95 21.39 19.65
CA LYS A 204 -20.23 20.63 18.42
C LYS A 204 -19.09 19.70 18.05
N GLU A 205 -17.86 20.14 18.27
CA GLU A 205 -16.65 19.37 17.94
C GLU A 205 -15.57 19.64 18.99
N GLN A 206 -14.90 18.58 19.44
CA GLN A 206 -13.75 18.64 20.31
C GLN A 206 -12.75 17.58 19.89
N THR A 207 -11.67 17.99 19.25
CA THR A 207 -10.61 17.08 18.78
C THR A 207 -9.26 17.77 18.84
N GLY A 208 -8.51 17.53 19.93
CA GLY A 208 -7.24 18.21 20.17
C GLY A 208 -7.42 19.73 20.16
N TYR A 209 -6.61 20.44 19.37
CA TYR A 209 -6.67 21.90 19.23
C TYR A 209 -7.89 22.45 18.46
N ASN A 210 -8.87 21.63 18.10
CA ASN A 210 -10.09 22.08 17.47
C ASN A 210 -11.26 21.90 18.42
N ILE A 211 -11.65 22.98 19.10
CA ILE A 211 -12.88 23.03 19.88
C ILE A 211 -13.82 24.01 19.18
N ARG A 212 -15.01 23.54 18.79
CA ARG A 212 -16.02 24.34 18.10
C ARG A 212 -17.31 24.37 18.90
N PHE A 213 -17.76 25.59 19.18
CA PHE A 213 -19.06 25.86 19.76
C PHE A 213 -19.99 26.50 18.74
N VAL A 214 -21.27 26.17 18.80
CA VAL A 214 -22.29 26.71 17.90
C VAL A 214 -23.56 27.07 18.69
N SER A 215 -24.15 28.22 18.39
CA SER A 215 -25.42 28.65 18.99
C SER A 215 -26.62 27.86 18.44
N ASP A 216 -27.73 27.84 19.18
CA ASP A 216 -28.94 27.11 18.78
C ASP A 216 -29.56 27.59 17.45
N ASP A 217 -29.32 28.85 17.07
CA ASP A 217 -29.75 29.42 15.80
C ASP A 217 -28.76 29.19 14.64
N ASP A 218 -27.62 28.53 14.89
CA ASP A 218 -26.49 28.36 13.97
C ASP A 218 -25.95 29.69 13.39
N LEU A 219 -26.18 30.82 14.08
CA LEU A 219 -25.70 32.14 13.65
C LEU A 219 -24.39 32.56 14.33
N THR A 220 -24.04 31.97 15.48
CA THR A 220 -22.80 32.24 16.20
C THR A 220 -21.97 30.98 16.30
N GLU A 221 -20.72 31.06 15.85
CA GLU A 221 -19.75 29.98 16.01
C GLU A 221 -18.49 30.50 16.69
N ILE A 222 -17.96 29.72 17.63
CA ILE A 222 -16.71 30.02 18.33
C ILE A 222 -15.75 28.87 18.07
N TYR A 223 -14.55 29.22 17.59
CA TYR A 223 -13.47 28.31 17.29
C TYR A 223 -12.33 28.58 18.25
N ILE A 224 -11.93 27.57 19.01
CA ILE A 224 -10.87 27.64 20.00
C ILE A 224 -9.68 26.80 19.54
N THR A 225 -8.48 27.37 19.64
CA THR A 225 -7.22 26.75 19.18
C THR A 225 -6.23 26.50 20.30
N ASP A 226 -6.31 27.22 21.41
CA ASP A 226 -5.38 27.08 22.53
C ASP A 226 -6.09 27.27 23.88
N LYS A 227 -5.59 26.62 24.92
CA LYS A 227 -5.97 26.85 26.32
C LYS A 227 -4.84 27.60 27.03
N LYS A 228 -5.21 28.52 27.92
CA LYS A 228 -4.28 29.28 28.78
C LYS A 228 -3.98 28.52 30.07
#